data_AF-A0A7X1Y314-F1
#
_entry.id   AF-A0A7X1Y314-F1
#
_cell.length_a   1.000
_cell.length_b   1.000
_cell.length_c   1.000
_cell.angle_alpha   90.00
_cell.angle_beta   90.00
_cell.angle_gamma   90.00
#
_symmetry.space_group_name_H-M   'P 1'
#
loop_
_entity.id
_entity.type
_entity.pdbx_description
1 polymer ?
#
loop_
_entity_poly.entity_id
_entity_poly.type
_entity_poly.pdbx_seq_one_letter_code
_entity_poly.pdbx_strand_id
1 'polypeptide(L)'
;VTLDLIWKPDVKGLHFADMHYSATIVLERFADDPGRLMALLGSWLENHDRDRDGLPSMTFAIDILDNDLADVEITVEFVEPQYLAEDPDGEIEAFGQTWSFIPFDLWIAEEGEVGSHGR
;
A
#
# COMPACT_ATOMS: atom_id res chain seq x y z
N VAL A 1 -8.20 -0.50 -10.11
CA VAL A 1 -8.00 -1.44 -8.99
C VAL A 1 -8.22 -2.85 -9.51
N THR A 2 -7.27 -3.75 -9.26
CA THR A 2 -7.36 -5.19 -9.54
C THR A 2 -7.04 -5.95 -8.26
N LEU A 3 -7.60 -7.15 -8.10
CA LEU A 3 -7.47 -7.95 -6.88
C LEU A 3 -7.05 -9.38 -7.22
N ASP A 4 -5.91 -9.81 -6.69
CA ASP A 4 -5.40 -11.18 -6.84
C ASP A 4 -5.70 -11.99 -5.58
N LEU A 5 -6.39 -13.11 -5.72
CA LEU A 5 -6.82 -13.94 -4.59
C LEU A 5 -5.74 -14.97 -4.22
N ILE A 6 -5.39 -15.05 -2.94
CA ILE A 6 -4.27 -15.86 -2.42
C ILE A 6 -4.73 -16.91 -1.41
N TRP A 7 -5.52 -16.50 -0.40
CA TRP A 7 -6.07 -17.35 0.66
C TRP A 7 -5.05 -18.28 1.34
N LYS A 8 -4.04 -17.69 2.00
CA LYS A 8 -3.01 -18.44 2.73
C LYS A 8 -2.92 -17.99 4.19
N PRO A 9 -2.74 -18.92 5.14
CA PRO A 9 -2.40 -18.55 6.52
C PRO A 9 -1.09 -17.76 6.55
N ASP A 10 -1.06 -16.67 7.31
CA ASP A 10 0.12 -15.84 7.53
C ASP A 10 0.23 -15.46 9.02
N VAL A 11 1.38 -14.93 9.44
CA VAL A 11 1.70 -14.55 10.82
C VAL A 11 0.71 -13.53 11.41
N LYS A 12 -0.05 -12.82 10.56
CA LYS A 12 -0.97 -11.72 10.92
C LYS A 12 -2.46 -12.06 10.73
N GLY A 13 -2.80 -13.30 10.37
CA GLY A 13 -4.15 -13.71 10.00
C GLY A 13 -4.21 -14.41 8.65
N LEU A 14 -5.38 -14.46 8.01
CA LEU A 14 -5.54 -15.03 6.68
C LEU A 14 -5.27 -13.96 5.62
N HIS A 15 -4.14 -14.06 4.91
CA HIS A 15 -3.86 -13.26 3.72
C HIS A 15 -4.76 -13.74 2.59
N PHE A 16 -5.81 -12.99 2.28
CA PHE A 16 -6.81 -13.44 1.33
C PHE A 16 -6.60 -12.86 -0.07
N ALA A 17 -6.01 -11.68 -0.19
CA ALA A 17 -5.78 -11.05 -1.48
C ALA A 17 -4.68 -9.98 -1.47
N ASP A 18 -4.15 -9.66 -2.65
CA ASP A 18 -3.34 -8.47 -2.93
C ASP A 18 -4.13 -7.48 -3.78
N MET A 19 -4.26 -6.25 -3.28
CA MET A 19 -4.97 -5.17 -3.97
C MET A 19 -3.99 -4.30 -4.74
N HIS A 20 -4.08 -4.32 -6.07
CA HIS A 20 -3.29 -3.50 -6.97
C HIS A 20 -4.07 -2.26 -7.39
N TYR A 21 -3.50 -1.08 -7.22
CA TYR A 21 -4.14 0.17 -7.62
C TYR A 21 -3.14 1.24 -8.01
N SER A 22 -3.62 2.29 -8.68
CA SER A 22 -2.83 3.46 -9.06
C SER A 22 -3.39 4.68 -8.35
N ALA A 23 -2.52 5.45 -7.71
CA ALA A 23 -2.83 6.78 -7.20
C ALA A 23 -2.37 7.82 -8.23
N THR A 24 -3.28 8.71 -8.61
CA THR A 24 -2.99 9.82 -9.52
C THR A 24 -3.16 11.15 -8.76
N ILE A 25 -2.10 11.96 -8.76
CA ILE A 25 -2.10 13.31 -8.19
C ILE A 25 -2.03 14.29 -9.36
N VAL A 26 -2.99 15.21 -9.42
CA VAL A 26 -3.05 16.25 -10.45
C VAL A 26 -2.85 17.61 -9.80
N LEU A 27 -1.86 18.34 -10.27
CA LEU A 27 -1.53 19.70 -9.83
C LEU A 27 -1.68 20.62 -11.04
N GLU A 28 -2.69 21.46 -11.02
CA GLU A 28 -2.88 22.49 -12.05
C GLU A 28 -2.13 23.76 -11.68
N ARG A 29 -1.51 24.40 -12.67
CA ARG A 29 -0.80 25.68 -12.54
C ARG A 29 0.22 25.66 -11.39
N PHE A 30 0.97 24.56 -11.29
CA PHE A 30 2.05 24.39 -10.33
C PHE A 30 3.14 25.45 -10.59
N ALA A 31 3.41 26.25 -9.56
CA ALA A 31 4.27 27.43 -9.62
C ALA A 31 5.61 27.22 -8.90
N ASP A 32 6.26 26.08 -9.13
CA ASP A 32 7.55 25.72 -8.52
C ASP A 32 8.27 24.71 -9.44
N ASP A 33 9.51 24.34 -9.10
CA ASP A 33 10.33 23.42 -9.90
C ASP A 33 9.79 21.98 -9.83
N PRO A 34 9.39 21.36 -10.97
CA PRO A 34 8.90 19.98 -10.97
C PRO A 34 9.95 18.97 -10.49
N GLY A 35 11.25 19.25 -10.70
CA GLY A 35 12.34 18.42 -10.18
C GLY A 35 12.36 18.34 -8.65
N ARG A 36 12.03 19.44 -7.97
CA ARG A 36 11.85 19.46 -6.50
C ARG A 36 10.72 18.55 -6.05
N LEU A 37 9.59 18.57 -6.76
CA LEU A 37 8.45 17.69 -6.48
C LEU A 37 8.82 16.21 -6.68
N MET A 38 9.54 15.90 -7.77
CA MET A 38 10.05 14.55 -8.02
C MET A 38 10.96 14.07 -6.89
N ALA A 39 11.88 14.91 -6.42
CA ALA A 39 12.79 14.58 -5.33
C ALA A 39 12.07 14.35 -3.99
N LEU A 40 11.07 15.18 -3.67
CA LEU A 40 10.27 15.03 -2.44
C LEU A 40 9.49 13.72 -2.45
N LEU A 41 8.83 13.41 -3.58
CA LEU A 41 7.99 12.23 -3.68
C LEU A 41 8.83 10.94 -3.75
N GLY A 42 9.95 10.97 -4.47
CA GLY A 42 10.93 9.88 -4.47
C GLY A 42 11.52 9.62 -3.08
N SER A 43 11.85 10.68 -2.33
CA SER A 43 12.31 10.54 -0.94
C SER A 43 11.22 10.00 -0.02
N TRP A 44 9.95 10.34 -0.23
CA TRP A 44 8.86 9.78 0.57
C TRP A 44 8.70 8.28 0.31
N LEU A 45 8.69 7.86 -0.96
CA LEU A 45 8.62 6.44 -1.33
C LEU A 45 9.80 5.66 -0.74
N GLU A 46 11.03 6.17 -0.82
CA GLU A 46 12.19 5.51 -0.21
C GLU A 46 12.10 5.40 1.32
N ASN A 47 11.29 6.19 2.01
CA ASN A 47 11.15 6.09 3.47
C ASN A 47 9.95 5.25 3.91
N HIS A 48 8.91 5.18 3.09
CA HIS A 48 7.61 4.61 3.47
C HIS A 48 7.19 3.41 2.65
N ASP A 49 7.86 3.15 1.53
CA ASP A 49 7.50 2.10 0.59
C ASP A 49 8.75 1.57 -0.13
N ARG A 50 9.64 0.96 0.67
CA ARG A 50 10.96 0.47 0.21
C ARG A 50 10.89 -0.88 -0.49
N ASP A 51 9.84 -1.63 -0.20
CA ASP A 51 9.67 -3.01 -0.65
C ASP A 51 8.85 -3.10 -1.96
N ARG A 52 8.88 -2.04 -2.78
CA ARG A 52 8.16 -1.89 -4.08
C ARG A 52 8.72 -2.78 -5.20
N ASP A 53 9.05 -4.03 -4.90
CA ASP A 53 9.62 -4.96 -5.87
C ASP A 53 8.61 -5.30 -6.98
N GLY A 54 9.09 -5.36 -8.21
CA GLY A 54 8.27 -5.67 -9.40
C GLY A 54 7.27 -4.60 -9.84
N LEU A 55 7.16 -3.46 -9.13
CA LEU A 55 6.26 -2.37 -9.52
C LEU A 55 6.88 -1.39 -10.51
N PRO A 56 6.08 -0.79 -11.41
CA PRO A 56 6.56 0.27 -12.29
C PRO A 56 7.10 1.47 -11.51
N SER A 57 8.04 2.17 -12.13
CA SER A 57 8.46 3.48 -11.63
C SER A 57 7.30 4.47 -11.67
N MET A 58 7.28 5.38 -10.70
CA MET A 58 6.38 6.53 -10.72
C MET A 58 6.56 7.35 -12.00
N THR A 59 5.44 7.77 -12.58
CA THR A 59 5.42 8.55 -13.83
C THR A 59 5.03 9.99 -13.55
N PHE A 60 5.68 10.92 -14.24
CA PHE A 60 5.36 12.35 -14.26
C PHE A 60 5.00 12.76 -15.69
N ALA A 61 3.81 13.32 -15.88
CA ALA A 61 3.44 14.06 -17.08
C ALA A 61 3.44 15.54 -16.71
N ILE A 62 4.27 16.33 -17.39
CA ILE A 62 4.47 17.76 -17.11
C ILE A 62 4.14 18.53 -18.39
N ASP A 63 3.11 19.36 -18.31
CA ASP A 63 2.69 20.25 -19.39
C ASP A 63 3.02 21.70 -18.99
N ILE A 64 4.06 22.26 -19.59
CA ILE A 64 4.50 23.64 -19.31
C ILE A 64 3.48 24.61 -19.90
N LEU A 65 2.89 25.46 -19.05
CA LEU A 65 1.90 26.47 -19.44
C LEU A 65 2.58 27.79 -19.83
N ASP A 66 3.48 28.27 -18.97
CA ASP A 66 4.28 29.48 -19.21
C ASP A 66 5.63 29.40 -18.47
N ASN A 67 6.38 30.52 -18.39
CA ASN A 67 7.72 30.55 -17.81
C ASN A 67 7.78 30.11 -16.34
N ASP A 68 6.66 30.22 -15.61
CA ASP A 68 6.62 29.99 -14.16
C ASP A 68 5.57 28.92 -13.77
N LEU A 69 4.77 28.41 -14.72
CA LEU A 69 3.65 27.51 -14.46
C LEU A 69 3.71 26.23 -15.30
N ALA A 70 3.39 25.11 -14.67
CA ALA A 70 3.16 23.83 -15.35
C ALA A 70 1.96 23.08 -14.74
N ASP A 71 1.26 22.31 -15.55
CA ASP A 71 0.37 21.27 -15.05
C ASP A 71 1.20 20.00 -14.84
N VAL A 72 1.03 19.34 -13.71
CA VAL A 72 1.78 18.13 -13.34
C VAL A 72 0.80 17.04 -12.95
N GLU A 73 0.83 15.93 -13.69
CA GLU A 73 0.16 14.69 -13.32
C GLU A 73 1.21 13.67 -12.87
N ILE A 74 0.97 13.08 -11.71
CA ILE A 74 1.84 12.07 -11.12
C ILE A 74 1.04 10.80 -10.95
N THR A 75 1.56 9.67 -11.43
CA THR A 75 0.94 8.36 -11.23
C THR A 75 1.91 7.41 -10.52
N VAL A 76 1.43 6.78 -9.45
CA VAL A 76 2.17 5.81 -8.63
C VAL A 76 1.31 4.56 -8.44
N GLU A 77 1.87 3.38 -8.68
CA GLU A 77 1.17 2.11 -8.43
C GLU A 77 1.46 1.57 -7.03
N PHE A 78 0.50 0.90 -6.40
CA PHE A 78 0.66 0.29 -5.09
C PHE A 78 0.07 -1.11 -5.09
N VAL A 79 0.62 -1.94 -4.21
CA VAL A 79 0.11 -3.27 -3.90
C VAL A 79 -0.03 -3.37 -2.40
N GLU A 80 -1.25 -3.64 -1.95
CA GLU A 80 -1.54 -3.76 -0.53
C GLU A 80 -2.09 -5.14 -0.20
N PRO A 81 -1.41 -5.92 0.65
CA PRO A 81 -1.93 -7.19 1.12
C PRO A 81 -3.13 -6.98 2.03
N GLN A 82 -4.16 -7.78 1.82
CA GLN A 82 -5.42 -7.74 2.56
C GLN A 82 -5.54 -8.95 3.48
N TYR A 83 -5.85 -8.69 4.74
CA TYR A 83 -5.88 -9.71 5.79
C TYR A 83 -7.24 -9.82 6.47
N LEU A 84 -7.57 -11.03 6.90
CA LEU A 84 -8.71 -11.33 7.76
C LEU A 84 -8.25 -11.91 9.08
N ALA A 85 -8.96 -11.62 10.16
CA ALA A 85 -8.85 -12.36 11.43
C ALA A 85 -10.00 -13.34 11.55
N GLU A 86 -9.73 -14.48 12.18
CA GLU A 86 -10.78 -15.39 12.61
C GLU A 86 -11.66 -14.69 13.65
N ASP A 87 -12.97 -14.75 13.44
CA ASP A 87 -13.95 -14.11 14.31
C ASP A 87 -15.27 -14.90 14.25
N PRO A 88 -15.71 -15.55 15.35
CA PRO A 88 -16.98 -16.27 15.40
C PRO A 88 -18.21 -15.43 15.05
N ASP A 89 -18.16 -14.11 15.25
CA ASP A 89 -19.23 -13.17 14.90
C ASP A 89 -18.94 -12.43 13.57
N GLY A 90 -17.88 -12.83 12.87
CA GLY A 90 -17.42 -12.23 11.62
C GLY A 90 -18.34 -12.52 10.43
N GLU A 91 -18.40 -11.56 9.50
CA GLU A 91 -19.33 -11.60 8.38
C GLU A 91 -18.84 -12.41 7.16
N ILE A 92 -17.56 -12.79 7.14
CA ILE A 92 -16.94 -13.46 5.99
C ILE A 92 -16.81 -14.95 6.29
N GLU A 93 -17.44 -15.82 5.49
CA GLU A 93 -17.37 -17.28 5.65
C GLU A 93 -16.38 -17.90 4.66
N ALA A 94 -15.35 -18.60 5.15
CA ALA A 94 -14.39 -19.33 4.33
C ALA A 94 -13.74 -20.49 5.12
N PHE A 95 -13.43 -21.60 4.43
CA PHE A 95 -12.79 -22.78 5.03
C PHE A 95 -13.53 -23.38 6.24
N GLY A 96 -14.86 -23.20 6.30
CA GLY A 96 -15.68 -23.67 7.43
C GLY A 96 -15.53 -22.84 8.71
N GLN A 97 -14.96 -21.64 8.61
CA GLN A 97 -14.78 -20.67 9.69
C GLN A 97 -15.35 -19.31 9.27
N THR A 98 -15.60 -18.46 10.25
CA THR A 98 -16.03 -17.06 10.06
C THR A 98 -14.85 -16.11 10.34
N TRP A 99 -14.84 -15.01 9.61
CA TRP A 99 -13.73 -14.06 9.57
C TRP A 99 -14.24 -12.62 9.58
N SER A 100 -13.46 -11.72 10.16
CA SER A 100 -13.67 -10.28 10.13
C SER A 100 -12.55 -9.60 9.36
N PHE A 101 -12.90 -8.57 8.59
CA PHE A 101 -11.91 -7.74 7.91
C PHE A 101 -11.14 -6.91 8.93
N ILE A 102 -9.81 -6.96 8.88
CA ILE A 102 -8.96 -6.10 9.69
C ILE A 102 -8.42 -4.98 8.79
N PRO A 103 -8.83 -3.72 8.98
CA PRO A 103 -8.19 -2.62 8.27
C PRO A 103 -6.71 -2.56 8.64
N PHE A 104 -5.87 -2.31 7.65
CA PHE A 104 -4.44 -2.17 7.82
C PHE A 104 -4.13 -0.88 8.61
N ASP A 105 -4.16 -0.98 9.93
CA ASP A 105 -3.33 -0.16 10.81
C ASP A 105 -2.19 -1.05 11.29
N LEU A 106 -0.96 -0.54 11.26
CA LEU A 106 0.22 -1.21 11.80
C LEU A 106 -0.03 -1.62 13.27
N TRP A 107 -0.50 -2.85 13.49
CA TRP A 107 -0.34 -3.52 14.77
C TRP A 107 1.15 -3.88 14.88
N ILE A 108 1.94 -2.94 15.39
CA ILE A 108 3.20 -3.29 16.04
C ILE A 108 2.78 -4.26 17.15
N ALA A 109 3.23 -5.51 17.06
CA ALA A 109 3.03 -6.46 18.14
C ALA A 109 3.76 -5.91 19.38
N GLU A 110 3.02 -5.37 20.35
CA GLU A 110 3.57 -4.83 21.59
C GLU A 110 4.01 -5.95 22.55
N GLU A 111 3.58 -7.19 22.33
CA GLU A 111 3.96 -8.34 23.15
C GLU A 111 4.22 -9.59 22.30
N GLY A 112 5.37 -10.24 22.56
CA GLY A 112 5.72 -11.55 22.06
C GLY A 112 6.09 -12.46 23.22
N GLU A 113 5.25 -13.46 23.51
CA GLU A 113 5.55 -14.46 24.53
C GLU A 113 6.50 -15.52 23.95
N VAL A 114 7.72 -15.61 24.48
CA VAL A 114 8.68 -16.67 24.13
C VAL A 114 8.46 -17.86 25.06
N GLY A 115 7.73 -18.86 24.58
CA GLY A 115 7.65 -20.16 25.24
C GLY A 115 8.95 -20.94 25.04
N SER A 116 9.94 -20.79 25.92
CA SER A 116 11.09 -21.71 25.95
C SER A 116 10.64 -23.06 26.52
N HIS A 117 10.27 -24.01 25.66
CA HIS A 117 10.21 -25.41 26.08
C HIS A 117 11.64 -25.95 26.18
N GLY A 118 12.19 -25.87 27.39
CA GLY A 118 13.38 -26.60 27.76
C GLY A 118 13.06 -28.09 27.88
N ARG A 119 13.72 -28.91 27.05
CA ARG A 119 14.36 -30.15 27.48
C ARG A 119 15.29 -30.71 26.41
#